data_AF-A0A9W9YEX8-F1
#
_entry.id   AF-A0A9W9YEX8-F1
#
_cell.length_a   1.000
_cell.length_b   1.000
_cell.length_c   1.000
_cell.angle_alpha   90.00
_cell.angle_beta   90.00
_cell.angle_gamma   90.00
#
_symmetry.space_group_name_H-M   'P 1'
#
loop_
_entity.id
_entity.type
_entity.pdbx_description
1 polymer ?
#
loop_
_entity_poly.entity_id
_entity_poly.type
_entity_poly.pdbx_seq_one_letter_code
_entity_poly.pdbx_strand_id
1 'polypeptide(L)'
;MSKDEDAFIPHSNFPCGADGSGYYSDNTLCCYKLIYEAAPLVLDAIKLASVKPGSVFTIADYGCADGGTSMPLLYACVQELRKIHGDDFSINVIYEVQPVNDFKSLFLRLQGFMPGPKSYLLNFPDVFVTTCGTNFYSQCFPPQTVNLAFSATAFHWLNIKPCDITGALDHTMITIPEEAEVFKKQAAKDWETILLNRAKELAPGRSSSLFFKATYVGYSSS
;
A
#
# COMPACT_ATOMS: atom_id res chain seq x y z
N MET A 1 28.89 30.12 3.25
CA MET A 1 27.63 29.66 3.89
C MET A 1 27.34 28.27 3.38
N SER A 2 27.84 27.25 4.09
CA SER A 2 27.47 25.86 3.85
C SER A 2 26.09 25.63 4.47
N LYS A 3 25.06 25.62 3.63
CA LYS A 3 23.83 24.92 3.97
C LYS A 3 24.08 23.49 3.53
N ASP A 4 24.38 22.60 4.46
CA ASP A 4 23.96 21.21 4.28
C ASP A 4 22.45 21.29 4.08
N GLU A 5 22.01 21.17 2.84
CA GLU A 5 20.59 21.06 2.51
C GLU A 5 20.09 19.80 3.21
N ASP A 6 19.04 19.93 4.03
CA ASP A 6 18.39 18.80 4.69
C ASP A 6 17.96 17.79 3.60
N ALA A 7 18.79 16.77 3.38
CA ALA A 7 18.53 15.73 2.41
C ALA A 7 17.21 15.04 2.79
N PHE A 8 16.31 14.85 1.82
CA PHE A 8 15.06 14.15 2.06
C PHE A 8 15.34 12.73 2.58
N ILE A 9 14.82 12.43 3.77
CA ILE A 9 14.91 11.09 4.37
C ILE A 9 13.55 10.39 4.16
N PRO A 10 13.51 9.24 3.45
CA PRO A 10 12.30 8.46 3.31
C PRO A 10 11.78 7.99 4.67
N HIS A 11 10.46 7.96 4.85
CA HIS A 11 9.87 7.62 6.15
C HIS A 11 9.89 6.12 6.46
N SER A 12 9.99 5.25 5.45
CA SER A 12 9.94 3.79 5.64
C SER A 12 11.26 3.13 5.29
N ASN A 13 11.61 3.11 4.00
CA ASN A 13 12.80 2.44 3.50
C ASN A 13 13.39 3.22 2.32
N PHE A 14 14.59 2.86 1.88
CA PHE A 14 15.02 3.24 0.54
C PHE A 14 14.52 2.19 -0.45
N PRO A 15 14.00 2.59 -1.64
CA PRO A 15 13.65 1.64 -2.67
C PRO A 15 14.86 0.76 -3.00
N CYS A 16 14.61 -0.54 -3.21
CA CYS A 16 15.64 -1.48 -3.60
C CYS A 16 15.63 -1.69 -5.12
N GLY A 17 16.82 -1.84 -5.70
CA GLY A 17 16.99 -1.99 -7.15
C GLY A 17 17.10 -0.65 -7.88
N ALA A 18 17.15 -0.72 -9.21
CA ALA A 18 17.26 0.45 -10.08
C ALA A 18 15.89 0.90 -10.56
N ASP A 19 15.68 2.21 -10.71
CA ASP A 19 14.40 2.77 -11.15
C ASP A 19 13.92 2.19 -12.50
N GLY A 20 12.73 1.61 -12.48
CA GLY A 20 12.12 0.96 -13.62
C GLY A 20 12.58 -0.48 -13.85
N SER A 21 13.25 -1.13 -12.90
CA SER A 21 13.67 -2.52 -13.03
C SER A 21 12.67 -3.54 -12.48
N GLY A 22 11.66 -3.11 -11.73
CA GLY A 22 10.68 -3.99 -11.09
C GLY A 22 11.23 -4.85 -9.95
N TYR A 23 12.39 -4.45 -9.38
CA TYR A 23 13.17 -5.30 -8.49
C TYR A 23 12.40 -5.76 -7.26
N TYR A 24 11.62 -4.86 -6.63
CA TYR A 24 10.92 -5.20 -5.40
C TYR A 24 9.94 -6.36 -5.58
N SER A 25 9.05 -6.25 -6.57
CA SER A 25 8.07 -7.32 -6.83
C SER A 25 8.73 -8.63 -7.24
N ASP A 26 9.79 -8.59 -8.04
CA ASP A 26 10.45 -9.79 -8.53
C ASP A 26 11.21 -10.55 -7.42
N ASN A 27 11.58 -9.86 -6.34
CA ASN A 27 12.35 -10.43 -5.22
C ASN A 27 11.54 -10.62 -3.92
N THR A 28 10.30 -10.13 -3.86
CA THR A 28 9.46 -10.20 -2.65
C THR A 28 8.26 -11.15 -2.85
N LEU A 29 8.55 -12.38 -3.25
CA LEU A 29 7.52 -13.41 -3.55
C LEU A 29 6.60 -13.74 -2.37
N CYS A 30 7.09 -13.57 -1.13
CA CYS A 30 6.28 -13.78 0.08
C CYS A 30 5.10 -12.80 0.17
N CYS A 31 5.26 -11.55 -0.32
CA CYS A 31 4.17 -10.57 -0.33
C CYS A 31 3.02 -11.01 -1.25
N TYR A 32 3.31 -11.63 -2.40
CA TYR A 32 2.27 -12.19 -3.27
C TYR A 32 1.42 -13.22 -2.53
N LYS A 33 2.05 -14.16 -1.81
CA LYS A 33 1.32 -15.19 -1.05
C LYS A 33 0.45 -14.57 0.04
N LEU A 34 1.00 -13.62 0.78
CA LEU A 34 0.29 -12.93 1.85
C LEU A 34 -0.97 -12.21 1.34
N ILE A 35 -0.83 -11.47 0.24
CA ILE A 35 -1.91 -10.72 -0.39
C ILE A 35 -2.95 -11.69 -0.97
N TYR A 36 -2.51 -12.77 -1.61
CA TYR A 36 -3.40 -13.80 -2.14
C TYR A 36 -4.30 -14.41 -1.07
N GLU A 37 -3.76 -14.72 0.10
CA GLU A 37 -4.54 -15.22 1.24
C GLU A 37 -5.52 -14.18 1.81
N ALA A 38 -5.27 -12.87 1.64
CA ALA A 38 -6.19 -11.81 2.05
C ALA A 38 -7.29 -11.55 1.00
N ALA A 39 -7.09 -11.99 -0.24
CA ALA A 39 -7.98 -11.68 -1.36
C ALA A 39 -9.46 -12.03 -1.12
N PRO A 40 -9.84 -13.17 -0.50
CA PRO A 40 -11.24 -13.47 -0.25
C PRO A 40 -11.95 -12.41 0.58
N LEU A 41 -11.30 -11.91 1.64
CA LEU A 41 -11.87 -10.88 2.52
C LEU A 41 -12.07 -9.55 1.79
N VAL A 42 -11.08 -9.16 0.96
CA VAL A 42 -11.14 -7.93 0.17
C VAL A 42 -12.24 -8.02 -0.89
N LEU A 43 -12.36 -9.17 -1.58
CA LEU A 43 -13.38 -9.39 -2.60
C LEU A 43 -14.80 -9.45 -2.00
N ASP A 44 -14.95 -9.98 -0.78
CA ASP A 44 -16.24 -9.95 -0.09
C ASP A 44 -16.64 -8.52 0.28
N ALA A 45 -15.70 -7.67 0.69
CA ALA A 45 -15.99 -6.24 0.88
C ALA A 45 -16.36 -5.53 -0.43
N ILE A 46 -15.70 -5.86 -1.56
CA ILE A 46 -16.10 -5.35 -2.88
C ILE A 46 -17.57 -5.69 -3.17
N LYS A 47 -17.99 -6.95 -2.95
CA LYS A 47 -19.38 -7.38 -3.18
C LYS A 47 -20.39 -6.70 -2.28
N LEU A 48 -20.00 -6.37 -1.04
CA LEU A 48 -20.85 -5.71 -0.06
C LEU A 48 -20.89 -4.18 -0.23
N ALA A 49 -20.01 -3.63 -1.06
CA ALA A 49 -19.91 -2.20 -1.25
C ALA A 49 -21.12 -1.64 -2.01
N SER A 50 -21.85 -0.74 -1.35
CA SER A 50 -22.91 0.06 -1.95
C SER A 50 -22.34 1.37 -2.51
N VAL A 51 -22.36 1.52 -3.82
CA VAL A 51 -21.92 2.72 -4.53
C VAL A 51 -23.11 3.39 -5.19
N LYS A 52 -23.10 4.72 -5.22
CA LYS A 52 -24.17 5.48 -5.87
C LYS A 52 -24.02 5.33 -7.40
N PRO A 53 -25.12 5.15 -8.15
CA PRO A 53 -25.06 5.20 -9.61
C PRO A 53 -24.39 6.50 -10.08
N GLY A 54 -23.44 6.38 -11.03
CA GLY A 54 -22.67 7.52 -11.54
C GLY A 54 -21.56 8.05 -10.62
N SER A 55 -21.30 7.41 -9.47
CA SER A 55 -20.11 7.71 -8.65
C SER A 55 -18.89 6.91 -9.11
N VAL A 56 -17.70 7.39 -8.74
CA VAL A 56 -16.43 6.68 -8.93
C VAL A 56 -16.18 5.74 -7.74
N PHE A 57 -15.75 4.51 -8.01
CA PHE A 57 -15.23 3.62 -6.98
C PHE A 57 -13.71 3.78 -6.85
N THR A 58 -13.26 4.31 -5.72
CA THR A 58 -11.83 4.55 -5.45
C THR A 58 -11.24 3.43 -4.59
N ILE A 59 -10.21 2.78 -5.10
CA ILE A 59 -9.36 1.84 -4.36
C ILE A 59 -8.03 2.54 -4.06
N ALA A 60 -7.57 2.55 -2.81
CA ALA A 60 -6.27 3.08 -2.42
C ALA A 60 -5.38 1.94 -1.88
N ASP A 61 -4.20 1.77 -2.47
CA ASP A 61 -3.15 0.84 -2.04
C ASP A 61 -2.03 1.62 -1.33
N TYR A 62 -1.97 1.51 0.00
CA TYR A 62 -1.01 2.24 0.84
C TYR A 62 0.27 1.44 1.05
N GLY A 63 1.40 2.06 0.71
CA GLY A 63 2.72 1.43 0.69
C GLY A 63 2.88 0.42 -0.45
N CYS A 64 2.51 0.83 -1.66
CA CYS A 64 2.43 -0.07 -2.82
C CYS A 64 3.78 -0.55 -3.37
N ALA A 65 4.90 0.03 -2.94
CA ALA A 65 6.21 -0.16 -3.56
C ALA A 65 6.12 0.04 -5.10
N ASP A 66 6.62 -0.90 -5.91
CA ASP A 66 6.53 -0.88 -7.37
C ASP A 66 5.18 -1.42 -7.93
N GLY A 67 4.20 -1.68 -7.05
CA GLY A 67 2.82 -2.07 -7.36
C GLY A 67 2.62 -3.50 -7.85
N GLY A 68 3.68 -4.25 -8.17
CA GLY A 68 3.53 -5.57 -8.76
C GLY A 68 2.93 -6.61 -7.80
N THR A 69 3.21 -6.54 -6.50
CA THR A 69 2.71 -7.52 -5.51
C THR A 69 1.21 -7.41 -5.28
N SER A 70 0.64 -6.20 -5.29
CA SER A 70 -0.79 -5.95 -5.09
C SER A 70 -1.61 -6.02 -6.39
N MET A 71 -0.99 -5.84 -7.56
CA MET A 71 -1.66 -5.83 -8.86
C MET A 71 -2.59 -7.03 -9.13
N PRO A 72 -2.27 -8.29 -8.77
CA PRO A 72 -3.20 -9.41 -8.94
C PRO A 72 -4.50 -9.25 -8.12
N LEU A 73 -4.41 -8.73 -6.90
CA LEU A 73 -5.58 -8.47 -6.06
C LEU A 73 -6.42 -7.33 -6.65
N LEU A 74 -5.76 -6.22 -7.03
CA LEU A 74 -6.43 -5.08 -7.63
C LEU A 74 -7.12 -5.45 -8.94
N TYR A 75 -6.50 -6.33 -9.75
CA TYR A 75 -7.13 -6.91 -10.94
C TYR A 75 -8.42 -7.67 -10.60
N ALA A 76 -8.40 -8.51 -9.56
CA ALA A 76 -9.58 -9.24 -9.13
C ALA A 76 -10.67 -8.28 -8.61
N CYS A 77 -10.31 -7.25 -7.85
CA CYS A 77 -11.25 -6.22 -7.40
C CYS A 77 -11.92 -5.49 -8.57
N VAL A 78 -11.14 -5.03 -9.55
CA VAL A 78 -11.65 -4.37 -10.77
C VAL A 78 -12.57 -5.32 -11.54
N GLN A 79 -12.16 -6.58 -11.70
CA GLN A 79 -12.98 -7.59 -12.36
C GLN A 79 -14.34 -7.81 -11.66
N GLU A 80 -14.36 -7.88 -10.33
CA GLU A 80 -15.62 -8.04 -9.59
C GLU A 80 -16.49 -6.78 -9.65
N LEU A 81 -15.92 -5.58 -9.55
CA LEU A 81 -16.66 -4.32 -9.74
C LEU A 81 -17.30 -4.26 -11.13
N ARG A 82 -16.58 -4.70 -12.18
CA ARG A 82 -17.11 -4.80 -13.55
C ARG A 82 -18.27 -5.78 -13.65
N LYS A 83 -18.21 -6.94 -12.99
CA LYS A 83 -19.32 -7.91 -12.95
C LYS A 83 -20.57 -7.34 -12.24
N ILE A 84 -20.39 -6.51 -11.22
CA ILE A 84 -21.49 -5.95 -10.43
C ILE A 84 -22.12 -4.72 -11.10
N HIS A 85 -21.29 -3.84 -11.66
CA HIS A 85 -21.72 -2.50 -12.10
C HIS A 85 -21.65 -2.26 -13.61
N GLY A 86 -21.01 -3.15 -14.38
CA GLY A 86 -20.81 -3.02 -15.82
C GLY A 86 -19.58 -2.20 -16.21
N ASP A 87 -19.40 -2.03 -17.52
CA ASP A 87 -18.20 -1.43 -18.13
C ASP A 87 -18.15 0.09 -18.00
N ASP A 88 -19.29 0.77 -17.92
CA ASP A 88 -19.41 2.23 -17.82
C ASP A 88 -19.23 2.77 -16.37
N PHE A 89 -18.88 1.89 -15.43
CA PHE A 89 -18.72 2.26 -14.03
C PHE A 89 -17.29 2.72 -13.74
N SER A 90 -17.08 3.99 -13.43
CA SER A 90 -15.72 4.52 -13.26
C SER A 90 -15.03 3.97 -12.01
N ILE A 91 -13.82 3.44 -12.20
CA ILE A 91 -12.97 2.93 -11.12
C ILE A 91 -11.67 3.72 -11.11
N ASN A 92 -11.27 4.22 -9.94
CA ASN A 92 -9.98 4.87 -9.75
C ASN A 92 -9.12 4.05 -8.79
N VAL A 93 -7.93 3.65 -9.21
CA VAL A 93 -6.96 2.95 -8.37
C VAL A 93 -5.81 3.89 -8.05
N ILE A 94 -5.62 4.18 -6.77
CA ILE A 94 -4.58 5.08 -6.28
C ILE A 94 -3.49 4.27 -5.60
N TYR A 95 -2.26 4.45 -6.06
CA TYR A 95 -1.07 3.88 -5.45
C TYR A 95 -0.40 4.93 -4.57
N GLU A 96 -0.44 4.73 -3.26
CA GLU A 96 0.22 5.59 -2.28
C GLU A 96 1.52 4.95 -1.80
N VAL A 97 2.58 5.75 -1.78
CA VAL A 97 3.90 5.39 -1.27
C VAL A 97 4.76 6.66 -1.20
N GLN A 98 5.83 6.63 -0.42
CA GLN A 98 6.77 7.74 -0.27
C GLN A 98 7.30 8.33 -1.61
N PRO A 99 7.67 9.63 -1.64
CA PRO A 99 8.10 10.34 -2.86
C PRO A 99 9.22 9.69 -3.66
N VAL A 100 10.19 9.06 -3.00
CA VAL A 100 11.38 8.48 -3.66
C VAL A 100 11.14 7.11 -4.26
N ASN A 101 9.92 6.58 -4.18
CA ASN A 101 9.60 5.25 -4.67
C ASN A 101 9.80 5.10 -6.19
N ASP A 102 10.04 3.87 -6.63
CA ASP A 102 10.09 3.50 -8.04
C ASP A 102 8.69 3.46 -8.69
N PHE A 103 8.10 4.64 -8.88
CA PHE A 103 6.86 4.81 -9.64
C PHE A 103 7.03 4.45 -11.12
N LYS A 104 8.27 4.49 -11.64
CA LYS A 104 8.56 4.13 -13.03
C LYS A 104 8.25 2.67 -13.28
N SER A 105 8.66 1.76 -12.39
CA SER A 105 8.29 0.33 -12.47
C SER A 105 6.77 0.13 -12.42
N LEU A 106 6.09 0.83 -11.50
CA LEU A 106 4.62 0.79 -11.40
C LEU A 106 3.97 1.13 -12.76
N PHE A 107 4.36 2.26 -13.36
CA PHE A 107 3.79 2.68 -14.64
C PHE A 107 4.15 1.74 -15.80
N LEU A 108 5.40 1.25 -15.87
CA LEU A 108 5.81 0.30 -16.91
C LEU A 108 5.01 -1.02 -16.81
N ARG A 109 4.73 -1.52 -15.61
CA ARG A 109 3.89 -2.72 -15.41
C ARG A 109 2.44 -2.46 -15.82
N LEU A 110 1.85 -1.36 -15.36
CA LEU A 110 0.47 -1.00 -15.70
C LEU A 110 0.27 -0.79 -17.20
N GLN A 111 1.26 -0.26 -17.91
CA GLN A 111 1.21 -0.03 -19.35
C GLN A 111 1.66 -1.26 -20.17
N GLY A 112 2.00 -2.38 -19.52
CA GLY A 112 2.40 -3.61 -20.21
C GLY A 112 3.79 -3.56 -20.86
N PHE A 113 4.61 -2.55 -20.51
CA PHE A 113 6.00 -2.43 -20.98
C PHE A 113 7.00 -3.22 -20.15
N MET A 114 6.54 -3.82 -19.04
CA MET A 114 7.34 -4.68 -18.18
C MET A 114 6.62 -6.01 -17.96
N PRO A 115 7.32 -7.16 -18.00
CA PRO A 115 6.76 -8.44 -17.61
C PRO A 115 6.21 -8.40 -16.19
N GLY A 116 5.19 -9.19 -15.90
CA GLY A 116 4.61 -9.26 -14.57
C GLY A 116 3.14 -9.64 -14.56
N PRO A 117 2.41 -9.29 -13.49
CA PRO A 117 0.98 -9.51 -13.39
C PRO A 117 0.19 -8.86 -14.53
N LYS A 118 -1.01 -9.38 -14.78
CA LYS A 118 -1.93 -8.77 -15.75
C LYS A 118 -2.30 -7.35 -15.29
N SER A 119 -2.18 -6.39 -16.20
CA SER A 119 -2.63 -5.03 -15.97
C SER A 119 -4.16 -4.97 -16.08
N TYR A 120 -4.81 -4.51 -15.02
CA TYR A 120 -6.23 -4.20 -15.07
C TYR A 120 -6.52 -2.92 -15.87
N LEU A 121 -5.54 -2.01 -15.98
CA LEU A 121 -5.67 -0.78 -16.77
C LEU A 121 -5.79 -1.07 -18.26
N LEU A 122 -5.11 -2.12 -18.75
CA LEU A 122 -5.19 -2.53 -20.16
C LEU A 122 -6.40 -3.43 -20.46
N ASN A 123 -6.90 -4.15 -19.45
CA ASN A 123 -7.88 -5.21 -19.64
C ASN A 123 -9.33 -4.79 -19.37
N PHE A 124 -9.55 -3.63 -18.74
CA PHE A 124 -10.87 -3.15 -18.40
C PHE A 124 -11.05 -1.68 -18.85
N PRO A 125 -12.20 -1.33 -19.44
CA PRO A 125 -12.51 0.06 -19.79
C PRO A 125 -12.80 0.89 -18.54
N ASP A 126 -12.75 2.21 -18.66
CA ASP A 126 -13.13 3.19 -17.63
C ASP A 126 -12.45 2.96 -16.26
N VAL A 127 -11.18 2.57 -16.30
CA VAL A 127 -10.30 2.47 -15.13
C VAL A 127 -9.22 3.54 -15.21
N PHE A 128 -9.08 4.28 -14.12
CA PHE A 128 -8.08 5.34 -13.96
C PHE A 128 -7.05 4.91 -12.93
N VAL A 129 -5.81 5.35 -13.12
CA VAL A 129 -4.74 5.16 -12.14
C VAL A 129 -4.15 6.51 -11.78
N THR A 130 -4.01 6.76 -10.48
CA THR A 130 -3.26 7.90 -9.96
C THR A 130 -2.25 7.43 -8.92
N THR A 131 -1.25 8.26 -8.66
CA THR A 131 -0.22 7.99 -7.65
C THR A 131 -0.23 9.09 -6.61
N CYS A 132 -0.04 8.72 -5.35
CA CYS A 132 0.07 9.62 -4.23
C CYS A 132 1.44 9.46 -3.57
N GLY A 133 2.36 10.38 -3.89
CA GLY A 133 3.69 10.46 -3.29
C GLY A 133 3.68 11.06 -1.88
N THR A 134 2.62 10.82 -1.09
CA THR A 134 2.50 11.35 0.27
C THR A 134 3.07 10.34 1.27
N ASN A 135 3.00 10.66 2.56
CA ASN A 135 3.35 9.77 3.65
C ASN A 135 2.06 9.27 4.31
N PHE A 136 1.83 7.95 4.37
CA PHE A 136 0.64 7.37 4.99
C PHE A 136 0.47 7.65 6.49
N TYR A 137 1.46 8.20 7.21
CA TYR A 137 1.24 8.76 8.55
C TYR A 137 0.51 10.12 8.52
N SER A 138 0.32 10.70 7.34
CA SER A 138 -0.50 11.89 7.09
C SER A 138 -1.81 11.53 6.38
N GLN A 139 -2.71 12.50 6.25
CA GLN A 139 -3.86 12.37 5.37
C GLN A 139 -3.39 12.52 3.91
N CYS A 140 -3.64 11.51 3.08
CA CYS A 140 -3.23 11.38 1.70
C CYS A 140 -4.34 11.82 0.73
N PHE A 141 -5.60 11.71 1.13
CA PHE A 141 -6.76 11.93 0.24
C PHE A 141 -7.78 12.90 0.83
N PRO A 142 -8.60 13.57 -0.01
CA PRO A 142 -9.71 14.35 0.50
C PRO A 142 -10.68 13.48 1.32
N PRO A 143 -11.36 14.05 2.33
CA PRO A 143 -12.26 13.27 3.16
C PRO A 143 -13.34 12.55 2.36
N GLN A 144 -13.68 11.32 2.76
CA GLN A 144 -14.80 10.55 2.21
C GLN A 144 -14.70 10.23 0.70
N THR A 145 -13.48 10.03 0.18
CA THR A 145 -13.23 9.75 -1.25
C THR A 145 -12.73 8.33 -1.54
N VAL A 146 -12.36 7.55 -0.53
CA VAL A 146 -11.83 6.19 -0.69
C VAL A 146 -12.90 5.15 -0.34
N ASN A 147 -13.23 4.25 -1.26
CA ASN A 147 -14.18 3.15 -1.03
C ASN A 147 -13.47 1.90 -0.51
N LEU A 148 -12.27 1.59 -0.99
CA LEU A 148 -11.49 0.48 -0.46
C LEU A 148 -10.09 0.95 -0.12
N ALA A 149 -9.72 0.87 1.15
CA ALA A 149 -8.36 1.10 1.60
C ALA A 149 -7.68 -0.26 1.82
N PHE A 150 -6.58 -0.49 1.13
CA PHE A 150 -5.79 -1.71 1.24
C PHE A 150 -4.35 -1.36 1.59
N SER A 151 -3.75 -2.15 2.47
CA SER A 151 -2.31 -2.13 2.69
C SER A 151 -1.82 -3.52 3.03
N ALA A 152 -0.71 -3.90 2.41
CA ALA A 152 0.00 -5.13 2.74
C ALA A 152 1.47 -4.83 2.97
N THR A 153 2.02 -5.33 4.07
CA THR A 153 3.47 -5.24 4.36
C THR A 153 4.03 -3.81 4.33
N ALA A 154 3.25 -2.80 4.73
CA ALA A 154 3.71 -1.39 4.77
C ALA A 154 3.60 -0.74 6.15
N PHE A 155 2.45 -0.84 6.83
CA PHE A 155 2.23 -0.17 8.12
C PHE A 155 3.07 -0.71 9.30
N HIS A 156 3.95 -1.68 9.07
CA HIS A 156 4.93 -2.13 10.07
C HIS A 156 6.18 -1.24 10.10
N TRP A 157 6.44 -0.46 9.05
CA TRP A 157 7.44 0.59 9.11
C TRP A 157 7.01 1.59 10.19
N LEU A 158 7.97 2.18 10.90
CA LEU A 158 7.71 3.20 11.92
C LEU A 158 8.05 4.57 11.35
N ASN A 159 7.27 5.58 11.74
CA ASN A 159 7.47 6.95 11.28
C ASN A 159 8.80 7.54 11.78
N ILE A 160 9.24 7.10 12.96
CA ILE A 160 10.47 7.53 13.60
C ILE A 160 11.15 6.31 14.19
N LYS A 161 12.48 6.26 14.08
CA LYS A 161 13.32 5.30 14.81
C LYS A 161 13.40 5.70 16.30
N PRO A 162 12.84 4.92 17.25
CA PRO A 162 12.77 5.33 18.66
C PRO A 162 14.12 5.35 19.37
N CYS A 163 14.95 4.35 19.11
CA CYS A 163 16.32 4.23 19.62
C CYS A 163 17.15 3.32 18.71
N ASP A 164 18.46 3.24 18.97
CA ASP A 164 19.30 2.17 18.44
C ASP A 164 18.90 0.83 19.07
N ILE A 165 19.00 -0.25 18.29
CA ILE A 165 18.71 -1.61 18.74
C ILE A 165 20.04 -2.28 19.07
N THR A 166 20.19 -2.79 20.28
CA THR A 166 21.40 -3.49 20.70
C THR A 166 21.32 -4.96 20.33
N GLY A 167 22.29 -5.45 19.56
CA GLY A 167 22.44 -6.87 19.26
C GLY A 167 21.42 -7.44 18.25
N ALA A 168 20.62 -6.60 17.60
CA ALA A 168 19.66 -6.99 16.58
C ALA A 168 19.61 -5.97 15.43
N LEU A 169 19.20 -6.44 14.26
CA LEU A 169 19.09 -5.62 13.04
C LEU A 169 17.69 -5.02 12.85
N ASP A 170 16.68 -5.66 13.45
CA ASP A 170 15.28 -5.28 13.28
C ASP A 170 14.52 -5.32 14.61
N HIS A 171 13.49 -4.49 14.69
CA HIS A 171 12.65 -4.30 15.87
C HIS A 171 11.94 -5.58 16.35
N THR A 172 11.66 -6.55 15.47
CA THR A 172 11.07 -7.82 15.90
C THR A 172 12.09 -8.77 16.55
N MET A 173 13.37 -8.44 16.48
CA MET A 173 14.47 -9.23 17.05
C MET A 173 15.04 -8.62 18.34
N ILE A 174 14.43 -7.54 18.85
CA ILE A 174 14.87 -6.88 20.08
C ILE A 174 14.78 -7.86 21.26
N THR A 175 15.91 -8.02 21.96
CA THR A 175 16.00 -8.82 23.19
C THR A 175 16.03 -7.97 24.45
N ILE A 176 16.34 -6.68 24.35
CA ILE A 176 16.39 -5.76 25.48
C ILE A 176 14.98 -5.20 25.77
N PRO A 177 14.41 -5.42 26.97
CA PRO A 177 13.04 -5.03 27.27
C PRO A 177 12.75 -3.52 27.14
N GLU A 178 13.70 -2.68 27.55
CA GLU A 178 13.55 -1.22 27.48
C GLU A 178 13.45 -0.73 26.03
N GLU A 179 14.27 -1.28 25.14
CA GLU A 179 14.23 -1.02 23.71
C GLU A 179 12.90 -1.51 23.10
N ALA A 180 12.47 -2.72 23.45
CA ALA A 180 11.23 -3.29 22.93
C ALA A 180 10.01 -2.43 23.32
N GLU A 181 9.97 -1.91 24.55
CA GLU A 181 8.88 -1.07 25.04
C GLU A 181 8.81 0.29 24.33
N VAL A 182 9.95 0.92 23.99
CA VAL A 182 9.90 2.18 23.23
C VAL A 182 9.48 1.96 21.77
N PHE A 183 9.89 0.86 21.14
CA PHE A 183 9.42 0.48 19.80
C PHE A 183 7.91 0.19 19.78
N LYS A 184 7.42 -0.54 20.78
CA LYS A 184 5.98 -0.82 20.94
C LYS A 184 5.15 0.45 21.12
N LYS A 185 5.63 1.42 21.90
CA LYS A 185 4.96 2.72 22.08
C LYS A 185 4.90 3.51 20.77
N GLN A 186 5.99 3.53 20.00
CA GLN A 186 6.01 4.19 18.70
C GLN A 186 5.05 3.51 17.71
N ALA A 187 5.09 2.17 17.62
CA ALA A 187 4.18 1.41 16.77
C ALA A 187 2.70 1.67 17.10
N ALA A 188 2.35 1.74 18.39
CA ALA A 188 0.98 2.04 18.82
C ALA A 188 0.53 3.44 18.39
N LYS A 189 1.40 4.44 18.54
CA LYS A 189 1.13 5.83 18.11
C LYS A 189 0.97 5.94 16.59
N ASP A 190 1.85 5.27 15.84
CA ASP A 190 1.82 5.26 14.38
C ASP A 190 0.58 4.55 13.86
N TRP A 191 0.20 3.43 14.49
CA TRP A 191 -1.02 2.71 14.17
C TRP A 191 -2.27 3.56 14.41
N GLU A 192 -2.38 4.22 15.56
CA GLU A 192 -3.48 5.15 15.84
C GLU A 192 -3.54 6.27 14.79
N THR A 193 -2.39 6.86 14.47
CA THR A 193 -2.29 7.94 13.48
C THR A 193 -2.76 7.48 12.10
N ILE A 194 -2.31 6.31 11.64
CA ILE A 194 -2.74 5.71 10.38
C ILE A 194 -4.25 5.52 10.39
N LEU A 195 -4.80 4.84 11.41
CA LEU A 195 -6.23 4.55 11.49
C LEU A 195 -7.08 5.83 11.48
N LEU A 196 -6.68 6.86 12.23
CA LEU A 196 -7.39 8.13 12.29
C LEU A 196 -7.38 8.88 10.95
N ASN A 197 -6.28 8.83 10.20
CA ASN A 197 -6.21 9.44 8.87
C ASN A 197 -7.02 8.65 7.84
N ARG A 198 -6.91 7.32 7.83
CA ARG A 198 -7.70 6.46 6.93
C ARG A 198 -9.20 6.61 7.19
N ALA A 199 -9.61 6.72 8.46
CA ALA A 199 -11.01 6.92 8.82
C ALA A 199 -11.60 8.22 8.25
N LYS A 200 -10.81 9.29 8.10
CA LYS A 200 -11.27 10.55 7.48
C LYS A 200 -11.45 10.41 5.97
N GLU A 201 -10.62 9.62 5.32
CA GLU A 201 -10.57 9.45 3.87
C GLU A 201 -11.63 8.47 3.35
N LEU A 202 -12.00 7.48 4.16
CA LEU A 202 -13.00 6.48 3.82
C LEU A 202 -14.38 7.12 3.59
N ALA A 203 -15.00 6.75 2.46
CA ALA A 203 -16.35 7.18 2.11
C ALA A 203 -17.39 6.69 3.16
N PRO A 204 -18.49 7.41 3.40
CA PRO A 204 -19.50 6.97 4.34
C PRO A 204 -20.28 5.76 3.80
N GLY A 205 -20.58 4.80 4.67
CA GLY A 205 -21.46 3.66 4.37
C GLY A 205 -20.80 2.30 4.58
N ARG A 206 -21.56 1.21 4.33
CA ARG A 206 -21.09 -0.18 4.44
C ARG A 206 -20.04 -0.57 3.39
N SER A 207 -19.64 0.40 2.58
CA SER A 207 -18.84 0.26 1.36
C SER A 207 -17.39 0.60 1.55
N SER A 208 -17.00 0.99 2.76
CA SER A 208 -15.67 1.46 3.12
C SER A 208 -15.00 0.50 4.06
N SER A 209 -14.04 -0.25 3.53
CA SER A 209 -13.29 -1.23 4.30
C SER A 209 -11.80 -0.89 4.28
N LEU A 210 -11.17 -0.94 5.45
CA LEU A 210 -9.72 -0.90 5.59
C LEU A 210 -9.23 -2.32 5.82
N PHE A 211 -8.46 -2.84 4.86
CA PHE A 211 -7.76 -4.11 4.99
C PHE A 211 -6.29 -3.88 5.21
N PHE A 212 -5.78 -4.50 6.26
CA PHE A 212 -4.36 -4.54 6.54
C PHE A 212 -3.95 -5.98 6.77
N LYS A 213 -2.86 -6.39 6.12
CA LYS A 213 -2.17 -7.63 6.46
C LYS A 213 -0.67 -7.38 6.54
N ALA A 214 -0.10 -7.69 7.69
CA ALA A 214 1.34 -7.79 7.86
C ALA A 214 1.71 -9.21 8.27
N THR A 215 2.78 -9.71 7.68
CA THR A 215 3.62 -10.74 8.30
C THR A 215 5.03 -10.20 8.33
N TYR A 216 5.75 -10.57 9.38
CA TYR A 216 7.19 -10.42 9.42
C TYR A 216 7.83 -11.27 8.31
N VAL A 217 8.60 -10.64 7.43
CA VAL A 217 9.47 -11.34 6.48
C VAL A 217 10.85 -11.39 7.11
N GLY A 218 11.08 -12.38 7.98
CA GLY A 218 12.42 -12.67 8.45
C GLY A 218 13.26 -13.20 7.30
N TYR A 219 14.36 -12.52 6.96
CA TYR A 219 15.39 -13.13 6.13
C TYR A 219 16.01 -14.29 6.92
N SER A 220 15.68 -15.53 6.57
CA SER A 220 16.46 -16.67 7.02
C SER A 220 17.80 -16.60 6.28
N SER A 221 18.86 -16.19 6.98
CA SER A 221 20.23 -16.44 6.50
C SER A 221 20.40 -17.95 6.34
N SER A 222 20.76 -18.36 5.13
CA SER A 222 21.28 -19.70 4.84
C SER A 222 22.71 -19.83 5.36
#